data_AF-A0A090X6E8-F1
#
_entry.id   AF-A0A090X6E8-F1
#
_cell.length_a   1.000
_cell.length_b   1.000
_cell.length_c   1.000
_cell.angle_alpha   90.00
_cell.angle_beta   90.00
_cell.angle_gamma   90.00
#
_symmetry.space_group_name_H-M   'P 1'
#
loop_
_entity.id
_entity.type
_entity.pdbx_description
1 polymer ?
#
loop_
_entity_poly.entity_id
_entity_poly.type
_entity_poly.pdbx_seq_one_letter_code
_entity_poly.pdbx_strand_id
1 'polypeptide(L)' 'MVELEPNEAKTITFQLTDKELGFYNNSGDFIVESGDFKVFVGGSSVTELEAKFKL' A
#
# COMPACT_ATOMS: atom_id res chain seq x y z
N MET A 1 -9.56 2.04 -14.37
CA MET A 1 -10.04 3.41 -14.06
C MET A 1 -11.21 3.27 -13.10
N VAL A 2 -11.36 4.18 -12.15
CA VAL A 2 -12.57 4.24 -11.30
C VAL A 2 -13.43 5.37 -11.86
N GLU A 3 -14.56 5.02 -12.44
CA GLU A 3 -15.53 5.98 -12.97
C GLU A 3 -16.41 6.49 -11.84
N LEU A 4 -16.75 7.79 -11.88
CA LEU A 4 -17.60 8.48 -10.91
C LEU A 4 -18.51 9.44 -11.66
N GLU A 5 -19.79 9.44 -11.33
CA GLU A 5 -20.72 10.50 -11.75
C GLU A 5 -20.45 11.81 -10.99
N PRO A 6 -20.95 12.97 -11.48
CA PRO A 6 -20.82 14.23 -10.75
C PRO A 6 -21.35 14.13 -9.31
N ASN A 7 -20.48 14.42 -8.34
CA ASN A 7 -20.72 14.33 -6.90
C ASN A 7 -20.82 12.90 -6.33
N GLU A 8 -20.50 11.85 -7.11
CA GLU A 8 -20.35 10.50 -6.59
C GLU A 8 -19.04 10.37 -5.79
N ALA A 9 -19.11 9.67 -4.66
CA ALA A 9 -17.96 9.28 -3.87
C ALA A 9 -17.92 7.76 -3.73
N LYS A 10 -16.74 7.18 -3.89
CA LYS A 10 -16.54 5.73 -3.78
C LYS A 10 -15.39 5.41 -2.84
N THR A 11 -15.66 4.52 -1.88
CA THR A 11 -14.65 3.96 -1.00
C THR A 11 -13.96 2.79 -1.69
N ILE A 12 -12.64 2.84 -1.78
CA ILE A 12 -11.81 1.75 -2.30
C ILE A 12 -11.04 1.13 -1.13
N THR A 13 -11.11 -0.19 -1.00
CA THR A 13 -10.44 -0.94 0.06
C THR A 13 -9.32 -1.78 -0.52
N PHE A 14 -8.13 -1.64 0.03
CA PHE A 14 -6.98 -2.50 -0.26
C PHE A 14 -6.71 -3.41 0.94
N GLN A 15 -6.42 -4.68 0.68
CA GLN A 15 -5.97 -5.62 1.69
C GLN A 15 -4.46 -5.82 1.52
N LEU A 16 -3.70 -5.51 2.57
CA LEU A 16 -2.27 -5.80 2.62
C LEU A 16 -2.07 -7.10 3.40
N THR A 17 -1.25 -7.98 2.83
CA THR A 17 -0.82 -9.24 3.45
C THR A 17 0.72 -9.30 3.43
N ASP A 18 1.28 -10.35 4.01
CA ASP A 18 2.71 -10.64 3.96
C ASP A 18 3.29 -10.60 2.54
N LYS A 19 2.48 -10.86 1.51
CA LYS A 19 2.91 -10.80 0.11
C LYS A 19 3.27 -9.40 -0.36
N GLU A 20 2.57 -8.37 0.13
CA GLU A 20 2.81 -6.97 -0.22
C GLU A 20 3.87 -6.32 0.69
N LEU A 21 4.09 -6.89 1.88
CA LEU A 21 5.00 -6.36 2.90
C LEU A 21 6.38 -7.02 2.89
N GLY A 22 6.48 -8.22 2.30
CA GLY A 22 7.72 -8.98 2.26
C GLY A 22 8.63 -8.64 1.08
N PHE A 23 9.88 -9.08 1.19
CA PHE A 23 10.90 -8.93 0.16
C PHE A 23 11.85 -10.13 0.16
N TYR A 24 12.63 -10.28 -0.91
CA TYR A 24 13.67 -11.30 -0.97
C TYR A 24 14.95 -10.78 -0.34
N ASN A 25 15.47 -11.50 0.65
CA ASN A 25 16.75 -11.20 1.27
C ASN A 25 17.94 -11.60 0.35
N ASN A 26 19.18 -11.39 0.81
CA ASN A 26 20.39 -11.71 0.04
C ASN A 26 20.59 -13.23 -0.23
N SER A 27 19.93 -14.10 0.51
CA SER A 27 19.93 -15.56 0.30
C SER A 27 18.87 -16.01 -0.71
N GLY A 28 17.99 -15.11 -1.16
CA GLY A 28 16.87 -15.42 -2.03
C GLY A 28 15.63 -15.92 -1.30
N ASP A 29 15.57 -15.81 0.03
CA ASP A 29 14.40 -16.19 0.81
C ASP A 29 13.40 -15.03 0.86
N PHE A 30 12.11 -15.31 0.62
CA PHE A 30 11.04 -14.33 0.81
C PHE A 30 10.71 -14.23 2.31
N ILE A 31 10.91 -13.05 2.89
CA ILE A 31 10.70 -12.78 4.31
C ILE A 31 9.84 -11.53 4.50
N VAL A 32 9.19 -11.44 5.67
CA VAL A 32 8.56 -10.22 6.16
C VAL A 32 9.23 -9.84 7.47
N GLU A 33 9.68 -8.60 7.58
CA GLU A 33 10.34 -8.08 8.79
C GLU A 33 9.38 -7.19 9.58
N SER A 34 9.36 -7.36 10.90
CA SER A 34 8.69 -6.43 11.82
C SER A 34 9.33 -5.05 11.72
N GLY A 35 8.52 -4.00 11.68
CA GLY A 35 9.04 -2.65 11.44
C GLY A 35 7.96 -1.63 11.09
N ASP A 36 8.43 -0.42 10.78
CA ASP A 36 7.59 0.69 10.35
C ASP A 36 7.31 0.60 8.85
N PHE A 37 6.02 0.61 8.48
CA PHE A 37 5.57 0.66 7.10
C PHE A 37 4.88 2.00 6.82
N LYS A 38 5.07 2.50 5.60
CA LYS A 38 4.33 3.64 5.06
C LYS A 38 3.47 3.20 3.87
N VAL A 39 2.21 3.59 3.89
CA VAL A 39 1.29 3.40 2.76
C VAL A 39 1.01 4.75 2.13
N PHE A 40 1.08 4.83 0.80
CA PHE A 40 0.83 6.03 0.03
C PHE A 40 -0.37 5.81 -0.89
N VAL A 41 -1.23 6.81 -1.04
CA VAL A 41 -2.39 6.77 -1.95
C VAL A 41 -2.42 8.06 -2.77
N GLY A 42 -2.66 7.97 -4.08
CA GLY A 42 -2.73 9.12 -4.95
C GLY A 42 -3.03 8.76 -6.40
N GLY A 43 -3.35 9.76 -7.22
CA GLY A 43 -3.59 9.58 -8.66
C GLY A 43 -2.31 9.32 -9.48
N SER A 44 -1.14 9.46 -8.86
CA SER A 44 0.16 9.15 -9.44
C SER A 44 1.15 8.69 -8.34
N SER A 45 2.31 8.17 -8.75
CA SER A 45 3.39 7.82 -7.81
C SER A 45 4.05 9.04 -7.16
N VAL A 46 3.85 10.24 -7.70
CA VAL A 46 4.17 11.50 -7.04
C VAL A 46 2.94 11.89 -6.20
N THR A 47 2.95 11.52 -4.92
CA THR A 47 1.87 11.79 -3.97
C THR A 47 2.41 12.03 -2.56
N GLU A 48 1.61 12.69 -1.72
CA GLU A 48 1.96 13.06 -0.34
C GLU A 48 1.02 12.45 0.71
N LEU A 49 -0.15 11.96 0.30
CA LEU A 49 -1.10 11.32 1.21
C LEU A 49 -0.52 9.99 1.67
N GLU A 50 -0.01 9.97 2.90
CA GLU A 50 0.60 8.81 3.54
C GLU A 50 -0.08 8.45 4.87
N ALA A 51 -0.02 7.17 5.23
CA ALA A 51 -0.32 6.64 6.55
C ALA A 51 0.81 5.73 7.02
N LYS A 52 0.99 5.61 8.34
CA LYS A 52 2.04 4.76 8.94
C LYS A 52 1.42 3.70 9.85
N PHE A 53 2.00 2.51 9.84
CA PHE A 53 1.67 1.45 10.78
C PHE A 53 2.91 0.62 11.11
N LYS A 54 2.83 -0.16 12.19
CA LYS A 54 3.87 -1.12 12.58
C LYS A 54 3.37 -2.53 12.41
N LEU A 55 4.27 -3.40 11.93
CA LEU A 55 4.12 -4.84 11.95
C LEU A 55 4.83 -5.44 13.16
#